data_AF-A0A0C2W738-F1
#
_entry.id   AF-A0A0C2W738-F1
#
_cell.length_a   1.000
_cell.length_b   1.000
_cell.length_c   1.000
_cell.angle_alpha   90.00
_cell.angle_beta   90.00
_cell.angle_gamma   90.00
#
_symmetry.space_group_name_H-M   'P 1'
#
loop_
_entity.id
_entity.type
_entity.pdbx_description
1 polymer ?
#
loop_
_entity_poly.entity_id
_entity_poly.type
_entity_poly.pdbx_seq_one_letter_code
_entity_poly.pdbx_strand_id
1 'polypeptide(L)'
;MSFGLANFILLIVNTLAIFLILLIYLITTRSYLNHQVPFINSSNLVINSTDVNKVIRQFQIMFNLTDYEIIYTDTDNMIKVFKNINKNKKQIIISKRIFESVGYELDYLISRLWISAKQVKKDSLLKVYRLTILTIPTVLITMLSIFMLGSIFLFAYNTITNIFEVNNLTTNQNNMNINFLYKLWKYMIFNYLSFSMILCLFINYYISIIIKNKIELYYNDEVSKLVSSALEMYEYDFKAARIYALSIKWTYIPVFKINNFWTNHYKWTGPFTIV
;
A
#
# COMPACT_ATOMS: atom_id res chain seq x y z
N MET A 1 -31.25 19.14 19.19
CA MET A 1 -29.88 19.60 18.89
C MET A 1 -29.96 20.48 17.64
N SER A 2 -29.37 21.68 17.62
CA SER A 2 -29.39 22.50 16.40
C SER A 2 -28.61 21.78 15.30
N PHE A 3 -29.07 21.84 14.05
CA PHE A 3 -28.40 21.17 12.91
C PHE A 3 -26.93 21.60 12.78
N GLY A 4 -26.60 22.84 13.12
CA GLY A 4 -25.21 23.33 13.15
C GLY A 4 -24.35 22.61 14.19
N LEU A 5 -24.87 22.37 15.39
CA LEU A 5 -24.12 21.72 16.47
C LEU A 5 -23.87 20.23 16.15
N ALA A 6 -24.86 19.53 15.60
CA ALA A 6 -24.68 18.15 15.17
C ALA A 6 -23.63 18.02 14.04
N ASN A 7 -23.65 18.93 13.07
CA ASN A 7 -22.67 18.92 11.97
C ASN A 7 -21.25 19.24 12.46
N PHE A 8 -21.13 20.17 13.40
CA PHE A 8 -19.86 20.50 14.05
C PHE A 8 -19.30 19.31 14.85
N ILE A 9 -20.12 18.60 15.61
CA ILE A 9 -19.71 17.38 16.30
C ILE A 9 -19.20 16.34 15.30
N LEU A 10 -19.90 16.12 14.19
CA LEU A 10 -19.47 15.15 13.18
C LEU A 10 -18.14 15.56 12.51
N LEU A 11 -17.91 16.86 12.31
CA LEU A 11 -16.62 17.38 11.84
C LEU A 11 -15.49 17.07 12.83
N ILE A 12 -15.72 17.27 14.13
CA ILE A 12 -14.77 16.91 15.18
C ILE A 12 -14.47 15.41 15.14
N VAL A 13 -15.51 14.56 15.05
CA VAL A 13 -15.36 13.10 14.98
C VAL A 13 -14.50 12.69 13.77
N ASN A 14 -14.78 13.24 12.59
CA ASN A 14 -14.00 12.97 11.38
C ASN A 14 -12.54 13.42 11.53
N THR A 15 -12.31 14.57 12.14
CA THR A 15 -10.96 15.11 12.40
C THR A 15 -10.18 14.22 13.38
N LEU A 16 -10.82 13.79 14.47
CA LEU A 16 -10.23 12.86 15.43
C LEU A 16 -9.92 11.51 14.80
N ALA A 17 -10.77 11.00 13.91
CA ALA A 17 -10.51 9.76 13.18
C ALA A 17 -9.26 9.87 12.28
N ILE A 18 -9.07 11.00 11.58
CA ILE A 18 -7.86 11.26 10.80
C ILE A 18 -6.63 11.35 11.69
N PHE A 19 -6.74 12.03 12.83
CA PHE A 19 -5.66 12.10 13.82
C PHE A 19 -5.27 10.70 14.32
N LEU A 20 -6.25 9.83 14.58
CA LEU A 20 -6.02 8.45 14.97
C LEU A 20 -5.29 7.65 13.88
N ILE A 21 -5.62 7.85 12.60
CA ILE A 21 -4.89 7.24 11.48
C ILE A 21 -3.43 7.72 11.47
N LEU A 22 -3.17 9.01 11.67
CA LEU A 22 -1.80 9.54 11.76
C LEU A 22 -1.02 8.98 12.96
N LEU A 23 -1.69 8.80 14.10
CA LEU A 23 -1.11 8.20 15.29
C LEU A 23 -0.73 6.73 15.03
N ILE A 24 -1.57 5.97 14.31
CA ILE A 24 -1.22 4.62 13.85
C ILE A 24 0.08 4.66 13.03
N TYR A 25 0.18 5.55 12.05
CA TYR A 25 1.39 5.73 11.24
C TYR A 25 2.65 6.01 12.08
N LEU A 26 2.54 6.82 13.14
CA LEU A 26 3.67 7.12 14.03
C LEU A 26 4.11 5.87 14.81
N ILE A 27 3.17 5.14 15.40
CA ILE A 27 3.45 3.92 16.17
C ILE A 27 4.08 2.86 15.26
N THR A 28 3.52 2.64 14.08
CA THR A 28 4.03 1.64 13.11
C THR A 28 5.39 2.03 12.57
N THR A 29 5.65 3.32 12.33
CA THR A 29 6.98 3.81 11.95
C THR A 29 8.02 3.47 13.01
N ARG A 30 7.73 3.77 14.28
CA ARG A 30 8.64 3.44 15.39
C ARG A 30 8.87 1.93 15.51
N SER A 31 7.80 1.14 15.40
CA SER A 31 7.89 -0.33 15.43
C SER A 31 8.76 -0.86 14.28
N TYR A 32 8.54 -0.38 13.05
CA TYR A 32 9.32 -0.77 11.87
C TYR A 32 10.80 -0.42 12.01
N LEU A 33 11.14 0.77 12.51
CA LEU A 33 12.53 1.19 12.71
C LEU A 33 13.26 0.34 13.75
N ASN A 34 12.56 -0.16 14.76
CA ASN A 34 13.13 -1.03 15.79
C ASN A 34 13.09 -2.53 15.44
N HIS A 35 12.25 -2.93 14.50
CA HIS A 35 12.08 -4.32 14.08
C HIS A 35 13.38 -4.92 13.54
N GLN A 36 13.77 -6.13 13.94
CA GLN A 36 14.93 -6.81 13.37
C GLN A 36 14.46 -7.92 12.45
N VAL A 37 15.01 -7.94 11.23
CA VAL A 37 14.77 -9.05 10.29
C VAL A 37 15.42 -10.30 10.90
N PRO A 38 14.67 -11.41 11.09
CA PRO A 38 15.24 -12.63 11.63
C PRO A 38 16.41 -13.12 10.76
N PHE A 39 17.44 -13.63 11.41
CA PHE A 39 18.56 -14.22 10.69
C PHE A 39 18.23 -15.65 10.26
N ILE A 40 18.48 -15.98 9.00
CA ILE A 40 18.38 -17.35 8.49
C ILE A 40 19.73 -18.01 8.69
N ASN A 41 19.81 -18.96 9.62
CA ASN A 41 21.05 -19.67 9.91
C ASN A 41 21.31 -20.73 8.84
N SER A 42 22.18 -20.42 7.89
CA SER A 42 22.50 -21.29 6.76
C SER A 42 23.99 -21.21 6.41
N SER A 43 24.49 -22.27 5.76
CA SER A 43 25.86 -22.32 5.24
C SER A 43 26.12 -21.31 4.13
N ASN A 44 25.07 -20.81 3.48
CA ASN A 44 25.14 -19.87 2.36
C ASN A 44 24.91 -18.44 2.88
N LEU A 45 25.96 -17.82 3.40
CA LEU A 45 25.86 -16.46 3.94
C LEU A 45 25.75 -15.39 2.84
N VAL A 46 26.31 -15.64 1.65
CA VAL A 46 26.36 -14.69 0.53
C VAL A 46 26.18 -15.43 -0.79
N ILE A 47 25.44 -14.85 -1.73
CA ILE A 47 25.31 -15.34 -3.10
C ILE A 47 26.18 -14.49 -4.05
N ASN A 48 26.97 -15.15 -4.88
CA ASN A 48 27.85 -14.45 -5.82
C ASN A 48 27.04 -13.86 -6.98
N SER A 49 27.52 -12.74 -7.54
CA SER A 49 26.86 -12.05 -8.66
C SER A 49 26.66 -12.94 -9.90
N THR A 50 27.57 -13.89 -10.12
CA THR A 50 27.46 -14.90 -11.19
C THR A 50 26.26 -15.81 -10.99
N ASP A 51 26.00 -16.23 -9.75
CA ASP A 51 24.91 -17.14 -9.43
C ASP A 51 23.57 -16.41 -9.42
N VAL A 52 23.56 -15.15 -8.96
CA VAL A 52 22.39 -14.26 -9.12
C VAL A 52 22.00 -14.14 -10.59
N ASN A 53 22.95 -13.91 -11.49
CA ASN A 53 22.66 -13.82 -12.93
C ASN A 53 22.16 -15.15 -13.52
N LYS A 54 22.68 -16.30 -13.06
CA LYS A 54 22.17 -17.62 -13.44
C LYS A 54 20.72 -17.81 -12.99
N VAL A 55 20.41 -17.47 -11.73
CA VAL A 55 19.06 -17.51 -11.16
C VAL A 55 18.12 -16.66 -12.01
N ILE A 56 18.49 -15.39 -12.27
CA ILE A 56 17.69 -14.48 -13.09
C ILE A 56 17.38 -15.10 -14.45
N ARG A 57 18.39 -15.65 -15.14
CA ARG A 57 18.22 -16.25 -16.47
C ARG A 57 17.36 -17.50 -16.44
N GLN A 58 17.54 -18.38 -15.45
CA GLN A 58 16.72 -19.59 -15.30
C GLN A 58 15.25 -19.23 -15.08
N PHE A 59 14.96 -18.33 -14.14
CA PHE A 59 13.59 -17.91 -13.84
C PHE A 59 12.96 -17.07 -14.96
N GLN A 60 13.76 -16.32 -15.72
CA GLN A 60 13.31 -15.66 -16.94
C GLN A 60 12.74 -16.68 -17.94
N ILE A 61 13.46 -17.79 -18.16
CA ILE A 61 13.02 -18.86 -19.06
C ILE A 61 11.77 -19.55 -18.48
N MET A 62 11.81 -19.95 -17.21
CA MET A 62 10.70 -20.65 -16.55
C MET A 62 9.38 -19.86 -16.53
N PHE A 63 9.47 -18.52 -16.45
CA PHE A 63 8.30 -17.65 -16.47
C PHE A 63 7.87 -17.19 -17.87
N ASN A 64 8.53 -17.66 -18.94
CA ASN A 64 8.34 -17.25 -20.33
C ASN A 64 8.52 -15.73 -20.51
N LEU A 65 9.60 -15.17 -19.97
CA LEU A 65 10.01 -13.77 -20.06
C LEU A 65 11.23 -13.57 -20.98
N THR A 66 11.49 -14.49 -21.90
CA THR A 66 12.65 -14.46 -22.82
C THR A 66 12.68 -13.21 -23.69
N ASP A 67 11.51 -12.66 -24.02
CA ASP A 67 11.37 -11.44 -24.82
C ASP A 67 11.68 -10.15 -24.03
N TYR A 68 11.90 -10.26 -22.71
CA TYR A 68 12.15 -9.13 -21.83
C TYR A 68 13.60 -9.07 -21.40
N GLU A 69 14.24 -7.91 -21.50
CA GLU A 69 15.55 -7.67 -20.92
C GLU A 69 15.43 -7.44 -19.41
N ILE A 70 16.20 -8.17 -18.60
CA ILE A 70 16.21 -8.00 -17.14
C ILE A 70 17.41 -7.15 -16.74
N ILE A 71 17.14 -5.96 -16.21
CA ILE A 71 18.13 -4.98 -15.79
C ILE A 71 18.25 -5.03 -14.27
N TYR A 72 19.30 -5.69 -13.77
CA TYR A 72 19.62 -5.76 -12.33
C TYR A 72 20.67 -4.68 -11.98
N THR A 73 20.22 -3.56 -11.41
CA THR A 73 21.06 -2.34 -11.27
C THR A 73 20.93 -1.71 -9.89
N ASP A 74 22.00 -1.03 -9.46
CA ASP A 74 21.99 -0.19 -8.28
C ASP A 74 21.17 1.08 -8.57
N THR A 75 20.17 1.35 -7.75
CA THR A 75 19.29 2.51 -7.91
C THR A 75 19.05 3.14 -6.55
N ASP A 76 19.24 4.45 -6.44
CA ASP A 76 19.01 5.20 -5.19
C ASP A 76 17.54 5.13 -4.72
N ASN A 77 16.62 4.95 -5.66
CA ASN A 77 15.19 4.87 -5.41
C ASN A 77 14.65 3.44 -5.50
N MET A 78 13.76 3.07 -4.57
CA MET A 78 13.06 1.78 -4.65
C MET A 78 12.18 1.70 -5.89
N ILE A 79 12.45 0.69 -6.72
CA ILE A 79 11.50 0.26 -7.75
C ILE A 79 10.30 -0.38 -7.07
N LYS A 80 9.13 0.27 -7.16
CA LYS A 80 7.88 -0.22 -6.55
C LYS A 80 7.50 -1.59 -7.12
N VAL A 81 6.90 -2.45 -6.28
CA VAL A 81 6.50 -3.84 -6.60
C VAL A 81 5.76 -3.98 -7.93
N PHE A 82 4.84 -3.05 -8.23
CA PHE A 82 4.01 -3.06 -9.44
C PHE A 82 4.47 -2.13 -10.57
N LYS A 83 5.69 -1.58 -10.48
CA LYS A 83 6.25 -0.63 -11.47
C LYS A 83 7.62 -1.07 -12.01
N ASN A 84 7.96 -2.34 -11.86
CA ASN A 84 9.23 -2.91 -12.31
C ASN A 84 9.25 -3.32 -13.79
N ILE A 85 8.11 -3.33 -14.49
CA ILE A 85 8.03 -3.68 -15.91
C ILE A 85 7.74 -2.47 -16.80
N ASN A 86 8.53 -2.33 -17.86
CA ASN A 86 8.28 -1.43 -18.98
C ASN A 86 7.87 -2.26 -20.20
N LYS A 87 6.57 -2.31 -20.49
CA LYS A 87 6.01 -3.11 -21.58
C LYS A 87 6.44 -2.62 -22.97
N ASN A 88 6.61 -1.31 -23.13
CA ASN A 88 6.97 -0.72 -24.43
C ASN A 88 8.43 -1.02 -24.80
N LYS A 89 9.33 -0.95 -23.82
CA LYS A 89 10.75 -1.28 -24.01
C LYS A 89 11.06 -2.77 -23.81
N LYS A 90 10.05 -3.58 -23.45
CA LYS A 90 10.21 -4.96 -22.99
C LYS A 90 11.35 -5.11 -21.96
N GLN A 91 11.32 -4.29 -20.92
CA GLN A 91 12.35 -4.29 -19.87
C GLN A 91 11.75 -4.59 -18.50
N ILE A 92 12.45 -5.38 -17.68
CA ILE A 92 12.14 -5.61 -16.28
C ILE A 92 13.31 -5.09 -15.45
N ILE A 93 13.08 -4.06 -14.64
CA ILE A 93 14.12 -3.41 -13.86
C ILE A 93 13.99 -3.86 -12.40
N ILE A 94 15.06 -4.43 -11.86
CA ILE A 94 15.14 -4.89 -10.48
C ILE A 94 16.29 -4.15 -9.80
N SER A 95 16.01 -3.52 -8.65
CA SER A 95 17.03 -2.79 -7.89
C SER A 95 17.88 -3.79 -7.12
N LYS A 96 19.20 -3.70 -7.25
CA LYS A 96 20.16 -4.37 -6.38
C LYS A 96 20.01 -3.87 -4.95
N ARG A 97 20.06 -4.80 -4.00
CA ARG A 97 19.91 -4.53 -2.57
C ARG A 97 20.74 -5.51 -1.76
N ILE A 98 21.22 -5.02 -0.62
CA ILE A 98 21.85 -5.85 0.39
C ILE A 98 20.75 -6.41 1.28
N PHE A 99 20.71 -7.73 1.39
CA PHE A 99 19.79 -8.46 2.26
C PHE A 99 20.54 -9.16 3.38
N GLU A 100 19.87 -9.39 4.50
CA GLU A 100 20.43 -10.04 5.67
C GLU A 100 20.64 -11.56 5.47
N SER A 101 20.08 -12.15 4.40
CA SER A 101 20.33 -13.54 4.00
C SER A 101 20.12 -13.76 2.51
N VAL A 102 20.74 -14.82 1.97
CA VAL A 102 20.54 -15.28 0.58
C VAL A 102 19.09 -15.64 0.30
N GLY A 103 18.38 -16.22 1.27
CA GLY A 103 16.96 -16.56 1.12
C GLY A 103 16.08 -15.34 0.83
N TYR A 104 16.35 -14.22 1.50
CA TYR A 104 15.62 -12.96 1.28
C TYR A 104 15.93 -12.34 -0.08
N GLU A 105 17.19 -12.41 -0.52
CA GLU A 105 17.59 -11.94 -1.84
C GLU A 105 16.94 -12.77 -2.95
N LEU A 106 16.97 -14.10 -2.83
CA LEU A 106 16.33 -15.00 -3.78
C LEU A 106 14.82 -14.79 -3.85
N ASP A 107 14.13 -14.71 -2.71
CA ASP A 107 12.69 -14.45 -2.71
C ASP A 107 12.36 -13.07 -3.30
N TYR A 108 13.19 -12.05 -3.03
CA TYR A 108 13.04 -10.75 -3.66
C TYR A 108 13.21 -10.83 -5.18
N LEU A 109 14.25 -11.47 -5.69
CA LEU A 109 14.50 -11.57 -7.14
C LEU A 109 13.40 -12.36 -7.85
N ILE A 110 13.10 -13.55 -7.34
CA ILE A 110 12.14 -14.48 -7.97
C ILE A 110 10.74 -13.87 -7.95
N SER A 111 10.33 -13.26 -6.84
CA SER A 111 9.02 -12.59 -6.77
C SER A 111 8.90 -11.43 -7.75
N ARG A 112 9.97 -10.66 -7.99
CA ARG A 112 9.93 -9.56 -8.98
C ARG A 112 9.76 -10.06 -10.40
N LEU A 113 10.39 -11.17 -10.74
CA LEU A 113 10.20 -11.83 -12.03
C LEU A 113 8.81 -12.44 -12.14
N TRP A 114 8.35 -13.13 -11.10
CA TRP A 114 7.01 -13.73 -11.06
C TRP A 114 5.91 -12.69 -11.21
N ILE A 115 5.97 -11.59 -10.45
CA ILE A 115 5.01 -10.47 -10.54
C ILE A 115 5.02 -9.89 -11.96
N SER A 116 6.20 -9.72 -12.57
CA SER A 116 6.31 -9.23 -13.95
C SER A 116 5.64 -10.18 -14.93
N ALA A 117 5.90 -11.49 -14.83
CA ALA A 117 5.29 -12.51 -15.67
C ALA A 117 3.75 -12.51 -15.56
N LYS A 118 3.23 -12.44 -14.34
CA LYS A 118 1.78 -12.36 -14.10
C LYS A 118 1.17 -11.06 -14.62
N GLN A 119 1.89 -9.94 -14.59
CA GLN A 119 1.45 -8.67 -15.21
C GLN A 119 1.45 -8.71 -16.74
N VAL A 120 2.36 -9.46 -17.36
CA VAL A 120 2.36 -9.71 -18.80
C VAL A 120 1.15 -10.58 -19.19
N LYS A 121 0.92 -11.66 -18.44
CA LYS A 121 -0.20 -12.58 -18.61
C LYS A 121 -1.58 -12.01 -18.21
N LYS A 122 -1.62 -10.78 -17.67
CA LYS A 122 -2.85 -10.11 -17.18
C LYS A 122 -3.61 -10.93 -16.13
N ASP A 123 -2.87 -11.57 -15.21
CA ASP A 123 -3.44 -12.36 -14.13
C ASP A 123 -4.46 -11.56 -13.31
N SER A 124 -5.66 -12.12 -13.12
CA SER A 124 -6.79 -11.44 -12.49
C SER A 124 -6.56 -11.23 -10.99
N LEU A 125 -5.97 -12.20 -10.31
CA LEU A 125 -5.71 -12.13 -8.87
C LEU A 125 -4.68 -11.02 -8.58
N LEU A 126 -3.57 -10.99 -9.33
CA LEU A 126 -2.57 -9.94 -9.19
C LEU A 126 -3.11 -8.55 -9.55
N LYS A 127 -3.99 -8.46 -10.55
CA LYS A 127 -4.68 -7.20 -10.91
C LYS A 127 -5.56 -6.71 -9.77
N VAL A 128 -6.37 -7.58 -9.17
CA VAL A 128 -7.23 -7.25 -8.02
C VAL A 128 -6.40 -6.78 -6.84
N TYR A 129 -5.31 -7.47 -6.53
CA TYR A 129 -4.41 -7.09 -5.44
C TYR A 129 -3.72 -5.74 -5.65
N ARG A 130 -3.26 -5.47 -6.87
CA ARG A 130 -2.72 -4.16 -7.23
C ARG A 130 -3.76 -3.05 -7.03
N LEU A 131 -5.02 -3.31 -7.38
CA LEU A 131 -6.11 -2.34 -7.20
C LEU A 131 -6.38 -2.07 -5.72
N THR A 132 -6.45 -3.11 -4.88
CA THR A 132 -6.77 -2.95 -3.45
C THR A 132 -5.67 -2.27 -2.65
N ILE A 133 -4.40 -2.40 -3.05
CA ILE A 133 -3.29 -1.75 -2.32
C ILE A 133 -2.95 -0.36 -2.86
N LEU A 134 -3.05 -0.14 -4.17
CA LEU A 134 -2.64 1.14 -4.77
C LEU A 134 -3.82 2.00 -5.17
N THR A 135 -4.69 1.52 -6.06
CA THR A 135 -5.71 2.37 -6.70
C THR A 135 -6.84 2.74 -5.76
N ILE A 136 -7.42 1.78 -5.05
CA ILE A 136 -8.57 2.03 -4.16
C ILE A 136 -8.17 2.95 -2.99
N PRO A 137 -7.08 2.69 -2.24
CA PRO A 137 -6.66 3.58 -1.16
C PRO A 137 -6.36 5.00 -1.62
N THR A 138 -5.69 5.16 -2.77
CA THR A 138 -5.37 6.50 -3.29
C THR A 138 -6.63 7.28 -3.64
N VAL A 139 -7.59 6.65 -4.34
CA VAL A 139 -8.88 7.29 -4.64
C VAL A 139 -9.64 7.64 -3.36
N LEU A 140 -9.74 6.71 -2.41
CA LEU A 140 -10.44 6.93 -1.14
C LEU A 140 -9.81 8.08 -0.33
N ILE A 141 -8.48 8.13 -0.24
CA ILE A 141 -7.76 9.23 0.45
C ILE A 141 -8.00 10.56 -0.26
N THR A 142 -7.91 10.60 -1.60
CA THR A 142 -8.16 11.85 -2.34
C THR A 142 -9.59 12.37 -2.16
N MET A 143 -10.58 11.47 -2.20
CA MET A 143 -11.99 11.84 -1.96
C MET A 143 -12.22 12.28 -0.52
N LEU A 144 -11.64 11.58 0.46
CA LEU A 144 -11.68 11.98 1.87
C LEU A 144 -11.11 13.39 2.05
N SER A 145 -9.95 13.70 1.45
CA SER A 145 -9.35 15.03 1.53
C SER A 145 -10.25 16.10 0.93
N ILE A 146 -10.87 15.85 -0.23
CA ILE A 146 -11.80 16.79 -0.87
C ILE A 146 -13.03 17.03 0.01
N PHE A 147 -13.63 15.98 0.56
CA PHE A 147 -14.81 16.13 1.42
C PHE A 147 -14.51 16.81 2.76
N MET A 148 -13.34 16.54 3.34
CA MET A 148 -12.88 17.25 4.55
C MET A 148 -12.60 18.73 4.29
N LEU A 149 -11.97 19.08 3.17
CA LEU A 149 -11.79 20.47 2.79
C LEU A 149 -13.14 21.16 2.55
N GLY A 150 -14.09 20.47 1.91
CA GLY A 150 -15.45 20.96 1.73
C GLY A 150 -16.19 21.18 3.05
N SER A 151 -16.07 20.27 4.02
CA SER A 151 -16.72 20.41 5.32
C SER A 151 -16.11 21.54 6.16
N ILE A 152 -14.78 21.70 6.15
CA ILE A 152 -14.09 22.83 6.79
C ILE A 152 -14.47 24.15 6.14
N PHE A 153 -14.49 24.21 4.80
CA PHE A 153 -14.90 25.41 4.07
C PHE A 153 -16.33 25.82 4.42
N LEU A 154 -17.28 24.89 4.42
CA LEU A 154 -18.66 25.19 4.80
C LEU A 154 -18.77 25.62 6.27
N PHE A 155 -17.97 25.03 7.18
CA PHE A 155 -17.93 25.48 8.57
C PHE A 155 -17.49 26.95 8.65
N ALA A 156 -16.35 27.29 8.05
CA ALA A 156 -15.82 28.65 8.05
C ALA A 156 -16.76 29.65 7.35
N TYR A 157 -17.36 29.27 6.23
CA TYR A 157 -18.33 30.11 5.52
C TYR A 157 -19.54 30.44 6.41
N ASN A 158 -20.06 29.45 7.14
CA ASN A 158 -21.20 29.65 8.01
C ASN A 158 -20.86 30.44 9.28
N THR A 159 -19.65 30.31 9.84
CA THR A 159 -19.23 31.12 10.99
C THR A 159 -19.00 32.58 10.61
N ILE A 160 -18.46 32.86 9.43
CA ILE A 160 -18.20 34.24 8.97
C ILE A 160 -19.50 34.98 8.63
N THR A 161 -20.47 34.29 8.02
CA THR A 161 -21.69 34.93 7.50
C THR A 161 -22.80 35.09 8.53
N ASN A 162 -22.63 34.59 9.76
CA ASN A 162 -23.64 34.60 10.84
C ASN A 162 -25.05 34.13 10.43
N ILE A 163 -25.17 33.35 9.34
CA ILE A 163 -26.44 32.81 8.84
C ILE A 163 -27.14 31.93 9.90
N PHE A 164 -26.39 31.46 10.90
CA PHE A 164 -26.88 30.68 12.03
C PHE A 164 -27.77 31.43 13.03
N GLU A 165 -27.58 32.74 13.20
CA GLU A 165 -28.38 33.54 14.15
C GLU A 165 -29.59 34.18 13.46
N VAL A 166 -29.43 34.65 12.22
CA VAL A 166 -30.47 35.40 11.51
C VAL A 166 -31.69 34.53 11.17
N ASN A 167 -31.48 33.28 10.73
CA ASN A 167 -32.58 32.41 10.30
C ASN A 167 -33.37 31.74 11.44
N ASN A 168 -32.88 31.79 12.69
CA ASN A 168 -33.64 31.31 13.86
C ASN A 168 -34.53 32.41 14.47
N LEU A 169 -34.21 33.69 14.24
CA LEU A 169 -34.96 34.84 14.78
C LEU A 169 -36.07 35.32 13.84
N THR A 170 -35.93 35.13 12.52
CA THR A 170 -36.96 35.55 11.56
C THR A 170 -37.81 34.37 11.11
N THR A 171 -38.90 34.12 11.85
CA THR A 171 -40.10 33.42 11.36
C THR A 171 -40.79 34.26 10.26
N ASN A 172 -40.10 34.48 9.14
CA ASN A 172 -40.73 34.99 7.92
C ASN A 172 -40.24 34.14 6.75
N GLN A 173 -41.06 33.12 6.49
CA GLN A 173 -41.13 32.41 5.22
C GLN A 173 -41.24 33.44 4.09
N ASN A 174 -40.26 33.47 3.17
CA ASN A 174 -40.44 33.79 1.73
C ASN A 174 -39.15 34.15 0.96
N ASN A 175 -37.94 33.98 1.51
CA ASN A 175 -36.74 33.96 0.67
C ASN A 175 -36.49 32.54 0.12
N MET A 176 -37.16 32.23 -0.99
CA MET A 176 -36.99 31.01 -1.82
C MET A 176 -35.62 30.91 -2.52
N ASN A 177 -34.54 31.31 -1.85
CA ASN A 177 -33.18 31.01 -2.27
C ASN A 177 -32.32 30.73 -1.04
N ILE A 178 -32.70 29.70 -0.29
CA ILE A 178 -31.81 29.10 0.71
C ILE A 178 -30.55 28.68 -0.05
N ASN A 179 -29.51 29.48 0.10
CA ASN A 179 -28.21 29.34 -0.54
C ASN A 179 -27.81 27.85 -0.58
N PHE A 180 -27.46 27.35 -1.77
CA PHE A 180 -27.09 25.95 -1.99
C PHE A 180 -26.04 25.46 -0.95
N LEU A 181 -25.10 26.34 -0.59
CA LEU A 181 -24.08 26.09 0.44
C LEU A 181 -24.67 25.81 1.83
N TYR A 182 -25.73 26.51 2.21
CA TYR A 182 -26.42 26.28 3.47
C TYR A 182 -27.14 24.92 3.48
N LYS A 183 -27.72 24.49 2.36
CA LYS A 183 -28.34 23.15 2.25
C LYS A 183 -27.29 22.04 2.45
N LEU A 184 -26.13 22.17 1.80
CA LEU A 184 -25.02 21.22 1.97
C LEU A 184 -24.58 21.10 3.44
N TRP A 185 -24.57 22.21 4.17
CA TRP A 185 -24.26 22.21 5.60
C TRP A 185 -25.39 21.64 6.47
N LYS A 186 -26.65 22.05 6.23
CA LYS A 186 -27.81 21.56 7.01
C LYS A 186 -27.95 20.05 6.94
N TYR A 187 -27.74 19.46 5.76
CA TYR A 187 -27.80 18.01 5.54
C TYR A 187 -26.48 17.28 5.81
N MET A 188 -25.44 17.98 6.27
CA MET A 188 -24.15 17.40 6.67
C MET A 188 -23.48 16.52 5.59
N ILE A 189 -23.75 16.81 4.31
CA ILE A 189 -23.45 15.91 3.19
C ILE A 189 -21.95 15.56 3.15
N PHE A 190 -21.08 16.57 3.23
CA PHE A 190 -19.63 16.34 3.20
C PHE A 190 -19.11 15.61 4.44
N ASN A 191 -19.73 15.79 5.60
CA ASN A 191 -19.31 15.09 6.81
C ASN A 191 -19.71 13.61 6.80
N TYR A 192 -20.91 13.27 6.29
CA TYR A 192 -21.30 11.88 6.07
C TYR A 192 -20.44 11.20 5.00
N LEU A 193 -20.15 11.91 3.90
CA LEU A 193 -19.26 11.38 2.86
C LEU A 193 -17.84 11.14 3.39
N SER A 194 -17.29 12.07 4.19
CA SER A 194 -15.98 11.89 4.83
C SER A 194 -15.96 10.67 5.74
N PHE A 195 -16.97 10.54 6.61
CA PHE A 195 -17.10 9.39 7.50
C PHE A 195 -17.20 8.06 6.73
N SER A 196 -18.00 8.02 5.67
CA SER A 196 -18.13 6.86 4.80
C SER A 196 -16.81 6.48 4.14
N MET A 197 -16.02 7.46 3.65
CA MET A 197 -14.70 7.20 3.07
C MET A 197 -13.72 6.61 4.10
N ILE A 198 -13.75 7.06 5.35
CA ILE A 198 -12.95 6.49 6.44
C ILE A 198 -13.31 5.01 6.66
N LEU A 199 -14.60 4.67 6.73
CA LEU A 199 -15.04 3.28 6.86
C LEU A 199 -14.60 2.42 5.66
N CYS A 200 -14.74 2.94 4.44
CA CYS A 200 -14.29 2.26 3.24
C CYS A 200 -12.77 2.00 3.23
N LEU A 201 -11.96 2.90 3.81
CA LEU A 201 -10.51 2.68 3.96
C LEU A 201 -10.21 1.46 4.84
N PHE A 202 -10.88 1.34 6.00
CA PHE A 202 -10.70 0.19 6.89
C PHE A 202 -11.17 -1.12 6.24
N ILE A 203 -12.32 -1.10 5.56
CA ILE A 203 -12.85 -2.27 4.84
C ILE A 203 -11.88 -2.69 3.73
N ASN A 204 -11.38 -1.74 2.94
CA ASN A 204 -10.42 -2.04 1.89
C ASN A 204 -9.09 -2.59 2.46
N TYR A 205 -8.64 -2.06 3.60
CA TYR A 205 -7.46 -2.60 4.29
C TYR A 205 -7.67 -4.07 4.69
N TYR A 206 -8.81 -4.40 5.29
CA TYR A 206 -9.15 -5.78 5.65
C TYR A 206 -9.20 -6.72 4.43
N ILE A 207 -9.89 -6.29 3.36
CA ILE A 207 -9.96 -7.04 2.09
C ILE A 207 -8.57 -7.26 1.50
N SER A 208 -7.69 -6.25 1.58
CA SER A 208 -6.32 -6.36 1.08
C SER A 208 -5.56 -7.49 1.77
N ILE A 209 -5.72 -7.68 3.09
CA ILE A 209 -5.06 -8.74 3.87
C ILE A 209 -5.47 -10.12 3.36
N ILE A 210 -6.76 -10.31 3.11
CA ILE A 210 -7.29 -11.58 2.58
C ILE A 210 -6.67 -11.87 1.21
N ILE A 211 -6.63 -10.87 0.32
CA ILE A 211 -6.09 -11.04 -1.03
C ILE A 211 -4.57 -11.28 -0.98
N LYS A 212 -3.84 -10.59 -0.09
CA LYS A 212 -2.41 -10.84 0.12
C LYS A 212 -2.17 -12.31 0.45
N ASN A 213 -2.87 -12.86 1.44
CA ASN A 213 -2.67 -14.25 1.84
C ASN A 213 -2.93 -15.22 0.68
N LYS A 214 -3.96 -14.94 -0.14
CA LYS A 214 -4.22 -15.72 -1.36
C LYS A 214 -3.07 -15.66 -2.36
N ILE A 215 -2.47 -14.48 -2.57
CA ILE A 215 -1.33 -14.32 -3.49
C ILE A 215 -0.06 -14.93 -2.93
N GLU A 216 0.20 -14.80 -1.63
CA GLU A 216 1.37 -15.39 -0.98
C GLU A 216 1.33 -16.92 -1.11
N LEU A 217 0.16 -17.54 -0.91
CA LEU A 217 -0.04 -18.98 -1.13
C LEU A 217 0.12 -19.33 -2.61
N TYR A 218 -0.49 -18.57 -3.52
CA TYR A 218 -0.40 -18.82 -4.95
C TYR A 218 1.04 -18.75 -5.47
N TYR A 219 1.79 -17.74 -5.03
CA TYR A 219 3.21 -17.60 -5.32
C TYR A 219 4.01 -18.76 -4.72
N ASN A 220 3.75 -19.14 -3.47
CA ASN A 220 4.46 -20.22 -2.81
C ASN A 220 4.25 -21.57 -3.53
N ASP A 221 3.02 -21.87 -3.97
CA ASP A 221 2.68 -23.11 -4.66
C ASP A 221 3.35 -23.22 -6.04
N GLU A 222 3.39 -22.11 -6.79
CA GLU A 222 4.05 -22.09 -8.10
C GLU A 222 5.57 -22.09 -7.99
N VAL A 223 6.13 -21.31 -7.06
CA VAL A 223 7.57 -21.05 -7.02
C VAL A 223 8.33 -22.08 -6.20
N SER A 224 7.77 -22.64 -5.14
CA SER A 224 8.51 -23.62 -4.31
C SER A 224 8.99 -24.82 -5.11
N LYS A 225 8.17 -25.31 -6.06
CA LYS A 225 8.51 -26.43 -6.95
C LYS A 225 9.61 -26.08 -7.97
N LEU A 226 9.61 -24.83 -8.44
CA LEU A 226 10.63 -24.32 -9.35
C LEU A 226 11.96 -24.12 -8.63
N VAL A 227 11.93 -23.63 -7.38
CA VAL A 227 13.13 -23.47 -6.56
C VAL A 227 13.74 -24.83 -6.21
N SER A 228 12.95 -25.80 -5.77
CA SER A 228 13.46 -27.14 -5.45
C SER A 228 14.06 -27.85 -6.67
N SER A 229 13.63 -27.52 -7.89
CA SER A 229 14.17 -28.13 -9.11
C SER A 229 15.36 -27.37 -9.71
N ALA A 230 15.40 -26.04 -9.61
CA ALA A 230 16.43 -25.21 -10.23
C ALA A 230 17.57 -24.81 -9.29
N LEU A 231 17.28 -24.74 -7.99
CA LEU A 231 18.13 -24.15 -6.95
C LEU A 231 18.15 -25.02 -5.69
N GLU A 232 18.40 -26.32 -5.84
CA GLU A 232 18.40 -27.31 -4.75
C GLU A 232 19.27 -26.84 -3.55
N MET A 233 20.46 -26.30 -3.82
CA MET A 233 21.38 -25.78 -2.80
C MET A 233 20.82 -24.63 -1.95
N TYR A 234 19.85 -23.87 -2.48
CA TYR A 234 19.25 -22.70 -1.82
C TYR A 234 17.80 -22.94 -1.38
N GLU A 235 17.27 -24.16 -1.53
CA GLU A 235 15.87 -24.47 -1.24
C GLU A 235 15.52 -24.20 0.23
N TYR A 236 16.40 -24.57 1.15
CA TYR A 236 16.23 -24.31 2.58
C TYR A 236 16.12 -22.81 2.87
N ASP A 237 17.06 -22.02 2.33
CA ASP A 237 17.12 -20.57 2.51
C ASP A 237 15.85 -19.88 2.00
N PHE A 238 15.42 -20.28 0.80
CA PHE A 238 14.19 -19.78 0.21
C PHE A 238 12.98 -20.13 1.08
N LYS A 239 12.81 -21.40 1.48
CA LYS A 239 11.68 -21.81 2.33
C LYS A 239 11.65 -21.08 3.67
N ALA A 240 12.80 -20.90 4.31
CA ALA A 240 12.90 -20.14 5.55
C ALA A 240 12.48 -18.67 5.36
N ALA A 241 12.90 -18.04 4.25
CA ALA A 241 12.44 -16.71 3.89
C ALA A 241 10.91 -16.68 3.69
N ARG A 242 10.35 -17.66 2.98
CA ARG A 242 8.90 -17.76 2.75
C ARG A 242 8.09 -17.92 4.03
N ILE A 243 8.55 -18.73 4.99
CA ILE A 243 7.92 -18.87 6.31
C ILE A 243 7.88 -17.50 7.02
N TYR A 244 8.99 -16.76 6.96
CA TYR A 244 9.04 -15.42 7.53
C TYR A 244 8.12 -14.43 6.82
N ALA A 245 8.08 -14.38 5.48
CA ALA A 245 7.14 -13.54 4.73
C ALA A 245 5.67 -13.84 5.08
N LEU A 246 5.30 -15.12 5.16
CA LEU A 246 3.94 -15.56 5.50
C LEU A 246 3.53 -15.18 6.93
N SER A 247 4.49 -15.07 7.85
CA SER A 247 4.22 -14.59 9.21
C SER A 247 3.79 -13.12 9.25
N ILE A 248 4.24 -12.32 8.29
CA ILE A 248 3.88 -10.90 8.17
C ILE A 248 2.51 -10.82 7.48
N LYS A 249 1.44 -10.67 8.26
CA LYS A 249 0.07 -10.58 7.71
C LYS A 249 -0.27 -9.22 7.08
N TRP A 250 0.57 -8.21 7.29
CA TRP A 250 0.30 -6.83 6.88
C TRP A 250 0.50 -6.68 5.37
N THR A 251 -0.46 -6.07 4.67
CA THR A 251 -0.33 -5.75 3.23
C THR A 251 0.46 -4.49 2.99
N TYR A 252 0.25 -3.54 3.87
CA TYR A 252 0.86 -2.23 3.84
C TYR A 252 1.28 -1.88 5.26
N ILE A 253 2.56 -1.56 5.43
CA ILE A 253 3.09 -1.06 6.69
C ILE A 253 3.12 0.47 6.54
N PRO A 254 2.22 1.20 7.22
CA PRO A 254 2.17 2.64 7.13
C PRO A 254 3.41 3.24 7.83
N VAL A 255 4.43 3.60 7.06
CA VAL A 255 5.69 4.16 7.59
C VAL A 255 5.93 5.55 7.03
N PHE A 256 6.30 6.50 7.88
CA PHE A 256 6.85 7.78 7.44
C PHE A 256 8.27 7.57 6.90
N LYS A 257 8.44 7.80 5.60
CA LYS A 257 9.72 7.65 4.91
C LYS A 257 10.59 8.87 5.21
N ILE A 258 11.58 8.68 6.08
CA ILE A 258 12.60 9.68 6.43
C ILE A 258 13.63 9.77 5.28
N ASN A 259 14.46 10.81 5.24
CA ASN A 259 15.56 10.91 4.28
C ASN A 259 16.43 9.64 4.29
N ASN A 260 16.82 9.16 3.10
CA ASN A 260 17.61 7.94 2.91
C ASN A 260 16.96 6.66 3.47
N PHE A 261 15.61 6.65 3.62
CA PHE A 261 14.88 5.47 4.09
C PHE A 261 15.22 4.20 3.32
N TRP A 262 15.32 4.28 1.99
CA TRP A 262 15.53 3.11 1.14
C TRP A 262 16.94 2.53 1.23
N THR A 263 17.95 3.34 1.55
CA THR A 263 19.33 2.90 1.63
C THR A 263 19.67 2.40 3.03
N ASN A 264 19.16 3.05 4.08
CA ASN A 264 19.64 2.83 5.45
C ASN A 264 18.61 2.14 6.36
N HIS A 265 17.33 2.16 6.00
CA HIS A 265 16.26 1.72 6.90
C HIS A 265 15.32 0.69 6.28
N TYR A 266 15.52 0.35 5.00
CA TYR A 266 14.71 -0.68 4.36
C TYR A 266 15.03 -2.04 4.96
N LYS A 267 13.97 -2.73 5.40
CA LYS A 267 14.00 -4.08 5.92
C LYS A 267 13.15 -4.97 5.04
N TRP A 268 13.60 -6.21 4.85
CA TRP A 268 12.83 -7.18 4.10
C TRP A 268 11.57 -7.59 4.90
N THR A 269 10.40 -7.37 4.29
CA THR A 269 9.09 -7.69 4.90
C THR A 269 8.26 -8.62 4.03
N GLY A 270 8.93 -9.37 3.15
CA GLY A 270 8.30 -10.19 2.13
C GLY A 270 7.96 -9.42 0.84
N PRO A 271 7.71 -10.15 -0.25
CA PRO A 271 7.59 -9.58 -1.59
C PRO A 271 6.24 -8.91 -1.88
N PHE A 272 5.20 -9.28 -1.13
CA PHE A 272 3.84 -8.73 -1.23
C PHE A 272 3.49 -7.89 0.00
N THR A 273 4.49 -7.23 0.59
CA THR A 273 4.27 -6.21 1.62
C THR A 273 4.78 -4.88 1.10
N ILE A 274 3.92 -3.87 1.09
CA ILE A 274 4.31 -2.51 0.72
C ILE A 274 4.67 -1.75 2.00
N VAL A 275 5.80 -1.04 1.96
CA VAL A 275 6.22 -0.07 2.98
C VAL A 275 6.24 1.31 2.35
#